data_AF-A0A7S0WME1-F1
#
_entry.id   AF-A0A7S0WME1-F1
#
_cell.length_a   1.000
_cell.length_b   1.000
_cell.length_c   1.000
_cell.angle_alpha   90.00
_cell.angle_beta   90.00
_cell.angle_gamma   90.00
#
_symmetry.space_group_name_H-M   'P 1'
#
loop_
_entity.id
_entity.type
_entity.pdbx_description
1 polymer ?
#
loop_
_entity_poly.entity_id
_entity_poly.type
_entity_poly.pdbx_seq_one_letter_code
_entity_poly.pdbx_strand_id
1 'polypeptide(L)'
;MTPAYADPFTQMCMFIAALVHDYEHRGVTNDYLVATKDELALRYNDRSPQENHHLAAAFRVLAAPPNNFLAHLGDGEWARMRRCVIDLVLATDMKQHFAIMGHFASTHRVATHEAVKAALAGGVLGPGGASGLNGASNS
;
A
#
# COMPACT_ATOMS: atom_id res chain seq x y z
N MET A 1 -17.64 -17.11 -7.51
CA MET A 1 -17.22 -16.44 -6.26
C MET A 1 -15.77 -16.03 -6.42
N THR A 2 -15.52 -14.76 -6.77
CA THR A 2 -14.16 -14.20 -6.74
C THR A 2 -13.69 -14.12 -5.29
N PRO A 3 -12.45 -14.49 -4.96
CA PRO A 3 -11.91 -14.27 -3.61
C PRO A 3 -11.84 -12.77 -3.39
N ALA A 4 -12.78 -12.21 -2.62
CA ALA A 4 -12.85 -10.78 -2.40
C ALA A 4 -11.83 -10.39 -1.32
N TYR A 5 -10.62 -10.03 -1.74
CA TYR A 5 -9.59 -9.47 -0.84
C TYR A 5 -10.02 -8.15 -0.18
N ALA A 6 -11.07 -7.50 -0.69
CA ALA A 6 -11.68 -6.31 -0.11
C ALA A 6 -13.21 -6.37 -0.31
N ASP A 7 -13.97 -5.99 0.72
CA ASP A 7 -15.42 -5.84 0.64
C ASP A 7 -15.82 -4.62 -0.24
N PRO A 8 -17.04 -4.59 -0.82
CA PRO A 8 -17.45 -3.52 -1.74
C PRO A 8 -17.31 -2.11 -1.16
N PHE A 9 -17.53 -1.95 0.15
CA PHE A 9 -17.36 -0.68 0.83
C PHE A 9 -15.89 -0.24 0.84
N THR A 10 -14.96 -1.15 1.13
CA THR A 10 -13.53 -0.86 1.07
C THR A 10 -13.09 -0.55 -0.36
N GLN A 11 -13.63 -1.23 -1.37
CA GLN A 11 -13.36 -0.91 -2.78
C GLN A 11 -13.80 0.53 -3.13
N MET A 12 -14.99 0.96 -2.68
CA MET A 12 -15.43 2.35 -2.82
C MET A 12 -14.43 3.32 -2.17
N CYS A 13 -13.93 3.02 -0.97
CA CYS A 13 -12.92 3.83 -0.30
C CYS A 13 -11.62 3.90 -1.12
N MET A 14 -11.18 2.79 -1.72
CA MET A 14 -10.01 2.76 -2.61
C MET A 14 -10.20 3.64 -3.84
N PHE A 15 -11.37 3.62 -4.48
CA PHE A 15 -11.66 4.49 -5.61
C PHE A 15 -11.65 5.97 -5.22
N ILE A 16 -12.27 6.32 -4.08
CA ILE A 16 -12.25 7.69 -3.57
C ILE A 16 -10.81 8.12 -3.28
N ALA A 17 -10.03 7.31 -2.58
CA ALA A 17 -8.62 7.59 -2.30
C ALA A 17 -7.81 7.80 -3.59
N ALA A 18 -7.98 6.92 -4.58
CA ALA A 18 -7.31 7.04 -5.88
C ALA A 18 -7.71 8.31 -6.64
N LEU A 19 -8.95 8.77 -6.52
CA LEU A 19 -9.39 10.03 -7.15
C LEU A 19 -8.78 11.26 -6.50
N VAL A 20 -8.54 11.23 -5.18
CA VAL A 20 -8.15 12.42 -4.41
C VAL A 20 -6.67 12.47 -4.05
N HIS A 21 -5.91 11.39 -4.24
CA HIS A 21 -4.55 11.26 -3.67
C HIS A 21 -3.57 12.37 -4.10
N ASP A 22 -3.74 13.01 -5.26
CA ASP A 22 -2.91 14.12 -5.75
C ASP A 22 -3.73 15.41 -6.01
N TYR A 23 -4.89 15.55 -5.37
CA TYR A 23 -5.78 16.70 -5.61
C TYR A 23 -5.16 18.03 -5.15
N GLU A 24 -5.07 19.04 -6.03
CA GLU A 24 -4.36 20.32 -5.79
C GLU A 24 -2.84 20.16 -5.58
N HIS A 25 -2.21 19.12 -6.14
CA HIS A 25 -0.75 18.97 -6.12
C HIS A 25 -0.01 20.13 -6.78
N ARG A 26 1.01 20.67 -6.11
CA ARG A 26 1.71 21.90 -6.52
C ARG A 26 2.84 21.66 -7.53
N GLY A 27 3.13 20.39 -7.83
CA GLY A 27 4.18 19.99 -8.77
C GLY A 27 5.59 20.03 -8.17
N VAL A 28 5.71 20.16 -6.85
CA VAL A 28 6.97 20.15 -6.10
C VAL A 28 6.94 19.00 -5.09
N THR A 29 8.10 18.62 -4.55
CA THR A 29 8.19 17.53 -3.56
C THR A 29 7.89 18.03 -2.14
N ASN A 30 7.52 17.11 -1.25
CA ASN A 30 7.35 17.41 0.18
C ASN A 30 8.64 18.01 0.80
N ASP A 31 9.82 17.53 0.42
CA ASP A 31 11.08 18.05 0.93
C ASP A 31 11.37 19.48 0.46
N TYR A 32 10.96 19.82 -0.77
CA TYR A 32 11.04 21.20 -1.26
C TYR A 32 10.16 22.13 -0.42
N LEU A 33 8.91 21.75 -0.15
CA LEU A 33 7.98 22.55 0.67
C LEU A 33 8.54 22.81 2.08
N VAL A 34 9.15 21.80 2.70
CA VAL A 34 9.78 21.94 4.02
C VAL A 34 11.01 22.85 3.94
N ALA A 35 11.87 22.67 2.94
CA ALA A 35 13.07 23.47 2.76
C ALA A 35 12.75 24.96 2.51
N THR A 36 11.68 25.26 1.78
CA THR A 36 11.25 26.63 1.49
C THR A 36 10.34 27.23 2.54
N LYS A 37 10.02 26.50 3.63
CA LYS A 37 9.05 26.91 4.65
C LYS A 37 7.70 27.31 4.05
N ASP A 38 7.24 26.52 3.09
CA ASP A 38 5.95 26.74 2.46
C ASP A 38 4.81 26.66 3.50
N GLU A 39 3.72 27.37 3.23
CA GLU A 39 2.55 27.37 4.12
C GLU A 39 2.02 25.96 4.42
N LEU A 40 2.05 25.03 3.45
CA LEU A 40 1.62 23.65 3.68
C LEU A 40 2.55 22.93 4.67
N ALA A 41 3.86 23.12 4.56
CA ALA A 41 4.83 22.53 5.47
C ALA A 41 4.61 23.04 6.91
N LEU A 42 4.40 24.34 7.07
CA LEU A 42 4.09 24.96 8.36
C LEU A 42 2.75 24.47 8.92
N ARG A 43 1.71 24.38 8.09
CA ARG A 43 0.36 23.96 8.50
C ARG A 43 0.33 22.50 8.96
N TYR A 44 1.05 21.62 8.26
CA TYR A 44 1.07 20.18 8.54
C TYR A 44 2.30 19.75 9.34
N ASN A 45 3.05 20.69 9.91
CA ASN A 45 4.20 20.46 10.78
C ASN A 45 5.22 19.49 10.14
N ASP A 46 5.53 19.70 8.86
CA ASP A 46 6.47 18.93 8.04
C ASP A 46 6.13 17.45 7.85
N ARG A 47 4.94 17.01 8.27
CA ARG A 47 4.46 15.63 8.15
C ARG A 47 3.53 15.49 6.95
N SER A 48 4.02 14.82 5.89
CA SER A 48 3.30 14.56 4.65
C SER A 48 2.45 15.77 4.19
N PRO A 49 3.07 16.96 3.95
CA PRO A 49 2.30 18.18 3.75
C PRO A 49 1.34 18.14 2.56
N GLN A 50 1.76 17.50 1.45
CA GLN A 50 0.91 17.37 0.27
C GLN A 50 -0.23 16.38 0.49
N GLU A 51 0.05 15.18 1.02
CA GLU A 51 -0.96 14.15 1.25
C GLU A 51 -2.04 14.63 2.23
N ASN A 52 -1.66 15.36 3.28
CA ASN A 52 -2.62 15.99 4.18
C ASN A 52 -3.42 17.12 3.50
N HIS A 53 -2.80 17.86 2.58
CA HIS A 53 -3.48 18.89 1.80
C HIS A 53 -4.53 18.29 0.87
N HIS A 54 -4.17 17.22 0.13
CA HIS A 54 -5.05 16.49 -0.78
C HIS A 54 -6.32 16.01 -0.07
N LEU A 55 -6.15 15.38 1.10
CA LEU A 55 -7.27 14.95 1.95
C LEU A 55 -8.12 16.13 2.43
N ALA A 56 -7.51 17.17 2.99
CA ALA A 56 -8.23 18.30 3.55
C ALA A 56 -9.05 19.04 2.48
N ALA A 57 -8.46 19.27 1.31
CA ALA A 57 -9.11 19.93 0.19
C ALA A 57 -10.25 19.09 -0.38
N ALA A 58 -10.04 17.78 -0.59
CA ALA A 58 -11.06 16.88 -1.10
C ALA A 58 -12.26 16.74 -0.15
N PHE A 59 -12.02 16.56 1.16
CA PHE A 59 -13.13 16.47 2.12
C PHE A 59 -13.90 17.79 2.25
N ARG A 60 -13.25 18.93 2.07
CA ARG A 60 -13.94 20.23 2.01
C ARG A 60 -14.88 20.31 0.82
N VAL A 61 -14.45 19.82 -0.35
CA VAL A 61 -15.31 19.75 -1.55
C VAL A 61 -16.48 18.80 -1.33
N LEU A 62 -16.23 17.61 -0.76
CA LEU A 62 -17.25 16.60 -0.49
C LEU A 62 -18.25 17.03 0.60
N ALA A 63 -17.88 17.93 1.50
CA ALA A 63 -18.78 18.46 2.52
C ALA A 63 -19.81 19.46 1.97
N ALA A 64 -19.59 20.00 0.77
CA ALA A 64 -20.54 20.92 0.15
C ALA A 64 -21.81 20.18 -0.31
N PRO A 65 -23.03 20.67 0.01
CA PRO A 65 -24.28 19.99 -0.36
C PRO A 65 -24.41 19.53 -1.82
N PRO A 66 -24.01 20.30 -2.85
CA PRO A 66 -24.13 19.84 -4.25
C PRO A 66 -23.16 18.70 -4.61
N ASN A 67 -22.09 18.51 -3.83
CA ASN A 67 -21.03 17.54 -4.10
C ASN A 67 -21.06 16.35 -3.13
N ASN A 68 -21.91 16.39 -2.10
CA ASN A 68 -21.95 15.38 -1.05
C ASN A 68 -22.75 14.14 -1.47
N PHE A 69 -22.21 13.37 -2.42
CA PHE A 69 -22.78 12.07 -2.79
C PHE A 69 -22.66 11.01 -1.68
N LEU A 70 -21.97 11.33 -0.58
CA LEU A 70 -21.77 10.48 0.59
C LEU A 70 -22.79 10.75 1.71
N ALA A 71 -23.75 11.66 1.49
CA ALA A 71 -24.76 12.07 2.47
C ALA A 71 -25.68 10.94 2.96
N HIS A 72 -25.74 9.83 2.24
CA HIS A 72 -26.55 8.67 2.60
C HIS A 72 -25.84 7.69 3.56
N LEU A 73 -24.54 7.87 3.80
CA LEU A 73 -23.81 7.03 4.75
C LEU A 73 -24.22 7.36 6.18
N GLY A 74 -24.47 6.34 7.00
CA GLY A 74 -24.65 6.54 8.44
C GLY A 74 -23.35 7.00 9.11
N ASP A 75 -23.43 7.57 10.32
CA ASP A 75 -22.26 8.13 11.03
C ASP A 75 -21.11 7.12 11.18
N GLY A 76 -21.43 5.84 11.46
CA GLY A 76 -20.43 4.78 11.59
C GLY A 76 -19.74 4.44 10.27
N GLU A 77 -20.50 4.43 9.16
CA GLU A 77 -19.96 4.20 7.83
C GLU A 77 -19.13 5.39 7.36
N TRP A 78 -19.60 6.62 7.60
CA TRP A 78 -18.85 7.84 7.31
C TRP A 78 -17.50 7.84 8.03
N ALA A 79 -17.49 7.53 9.33
CA ALA A 79 -16.25 7.44 10.11
C ALA A 79 -15.30 6.36 9.58
N ARG A 80 -15.83 5.17 9.22
CA ARG A 80 -15.05 4.07 8.64
C ARG A 80 -14.46 4.44 7.28
N MET A 81 -15.26 5.03 6.39
CA MET A 81 -14.83 5.49 5.06
C MET A 81 -13.75 6.55 5.20
N ARG A 82 -13.98 7.57 6.04
CA ARG A 82 -13.03 8.66 6.26
C ARG A 82 -11.69 8.12 6.74
N ARG A 83 -11.68 7.20 7.71
CA ARG A 83 -10.45 6.58 8.19
C ARG A 83 -9.74 5.81 7.08
N CYS A 84 -10.47 4.99 6.33
CA CYS A 84 -9.91 4.20 5.24
C CYS A 84 -9.27 5.07 4.15
N VAL A 85 -9.95 6.14 3.72
CA VAL A 85 -9.41 7.07 2.71
C VAL A 85 -8.17 7.82 3.23
N ILE A 86 -8.18 8.26 4.49
CA ILE A 86 -7.02 8.91 5.11
C ILE A 86 -5.82 7.97 5.12
N ASP A 87 -5.99 6.73 5.58
CA ASP A 87 -4.91 5.75 5.65
C ASP A 87 -4.34 5.43 4.26
N LEU A 88 -5.21 5.31 3.24
CA LEU A 88 -4.80 5.03 1.87
C LEU A 88 -4.02 6.18 1.22
N VAL A 89 -4.45 7.43 1.42
CA VAL A 89 -3.75 8.60 0.84
C VAL A 89 -2.47 8.91 1.61
N LEU A 90 -2.44 8.80 2.94
CA LEU A 90 -1.19 8.97 3.67
C LEU A 90 -0.15 7.90 3.31
N ALA A 91 -0.58 6.70 2.92
CA ALA A 91 0.29 5.65 2.43
C ALA A 91 0.91 5.95 1.06
N THR A 92 0.44 6.96 0.31
CA THR A 92 1.08 7.40 -0.94
C THR A 92 2.29 8.31 -0.73
N ASP A 93 2.54 8.77 0.50
CA ASP A 93 3.79 9.48 0.82
C ASP A 93 4.98 8.53 0.65
N MET A 94 5.91 8.88 -0.24
CA MET A 94 7.11 8.08 -0.51
C MET A 94 8.03 7.94 0.70
N LYS A 95 7.91 8.79 1.75
CA LYS A 95 8.59 8.56 3.03
C LYS A 95 8.13 7.27 3.73
N GLN A 96 6.90 6.82 3.47
CA GLN A 96 6.35 5.57 4.04
C GLN A 96 6.73 4.32 3.23
N HIS A 97 7.24 4.47 2.01
CA HIS A 97 7.47 3.37 1.07
C HIS A 97 8.22 2.19 1.69
N PHE A 98 9.38 2.45 2.30
CA PHE A 98 10.21 1.38 2.88
C PHE A 98 9.57 0.70 4.08
N ALA A 99 8.83 1.44 4.90
CA ALA A 99 8.10 0.89 6.03
C ALA A 99 6.98 -0.05 5.56
N ILE A 100 6.21 0.38 4.55
CA ILE A 100 5.14 -0.43 3.94
C ILE A 100 5.72 -1.70 3.31
N MET A 101 6.82 -1.60 2.55
CA MET A 101 7.49 -2.75 1.94
C MET A 101 8.05 -3.72 2.98
N GLY A 102 8.64 -3.20 4.06
CA GLY A 102 9.13 -4.00 5.19
C GLY A 102 8.00 -4.76 5.88
N HIS A 103 6.87 -4.08 6.14
CA HIS A 103 5.68 -4.72 6.69
C HIS A 103 5.17 -5.83 5.75
N PHE A 104 5.03 -5.53 4.46
CA PHE A 104 4.59 -6.50 3.45
C PHE A 104 5.47 -7.76 3.42
N ALA A 105 6.80 -7.60 3.40
CA ALA A 105 7.76 -8.71 3.40
C ALA A 105 7.77 -9.52 4.71
N SER A 106 7.36 -8.91 5.83
CA SER A 106 7.24 -9.61 7.12
C SER A 106 5.93 -10.40 7.22
N THR A 107 4.82 -9.83 6.75
CA THR A 107 3.48 -10.43 6.80
C THR A 107 3.35 -11.54 5.77
N HIS A 108 3.78 -11.26 4.55
CA HIS A 108 3.88 -12.24 3.50
C HIS A 108 5.34 -12.66 3.46
N ARG A 109 5.64 -13.92 3.77
CA ARG A 109 6.98 -14.53 3.61
C ARG A 109 7.36 -14.56 2.13
N VAL A 110 7.51 -13.39 1.54
CA VAL A 110 7.94 -13.18 0.17
C VAL A 110 9.42 -13.49 0.23
N ALA A 111 9.77 -14.70 -0.17
CA ALA A 111 11.16 -15.06 -0.36
C ALA A 111 11.74 -14.02 -1.33
N THR A 112 12.75 -13.28 -0.88
CA THR A 112 13.45 -12.34 -1.75
C THR A 112 13.97 -13.11 -2.96
N HIS A 113 14.05 -12.46 -4.12
CA HIS A 113 14.56 -13.12 -5.32
C HIS A 113 15.96 -13.70 -5.08
N GLU A 114 16.75 -13.11 -4.18
CA GLU A 114 18.02 -13.67 -3.71
C GLU A 114 17.86 -14.95 -2.88
N ALA A 115 16.90 -15.01 -1.94
CA ALA A 115 16.62 -16.21 -1.17
C ALA A 115 16.11 -17.36 -2.06
N VAL A 116 15.28 -17.06 -3.07
CA VAL A 116 14.81 -18.04 -4.06
C VAL A 116 15.98 -18.50 -4.95
N LYS A 117 16.82 -17.57 -5.43
CA LYS A 117 17.98 -17.88 -6.27
C LYS A 117 19.03 -18.70 -5.51
N ALA A 118 19.26 -18.42 -4.22
CA ALA A 118 20.14 -19.20 -3.36
C ALA A 118 19.59 -20.61 -3.09
N ALA A 119 18.29 -20.75 -2.86
CA ALA A 119 17.64 -22.05 -2.69
C ALA A 119 17.68 -22.90 -3.98
N LEU A 120 17.51 -22.27 -5.15
CA LEU A 120 17.63 -22.94 -6.45
C LEU A 120 19.09 -23.29 -6.79
N ALA A 121 20.05 -22.45 -6.42
CA ALA A 121 21.48 -22.72 -6.60
C ALA A 121 22.00 -23.85 -5.69
N GLY A 122 21.35 -24.10 -4.55
CA GLY A 122 21.66 -25.20 -3.65
C GLY A 122 21.09 -26.57 -4.05
N GLY A 123 20.27 -26.64 -5.11
CA GLY A 123 19.61 -27.87 -5.55
C GLY A 123 20.28 -28.54 -6.75
N VAL A 124 21.41 -29.23 -6.53
CA VAL A 124 21.92 -30.24 -7.46
C VAL A 124 21.69 -31.63 -6.87
N LEU A 125 20.57 -32.24 -7.24
CA LEU A 125 20.43 -33.70 -7.38
C LEU A 125 19.52 -33.90 -8.61
N GLY A 126 20.18 -34.13 -9.75
CA GLY A 126 19.55 -34.23 -11.06
C GLY A 126 18.70 -35.49 -11.26
N PRO A 127 17.99 -35.57 -12.41
CA PRO A 127 17.09 -36.68 -12.72
C PRO A 127 17.85 -37.84 -13.37
N GLY A 128 17.52 -39.07 -12.97
CA GLY A 128 17.82 -40.28 -13.76
C GLY A 128 18.60 -41.37 -13.01
N GLY A 129 17.96 -42.53 -12.81
CA GLY A 129 18.63 -43.73 -12.32
C GLY A 129 17.69 -44.82 -11.79
N ALA A 130 16.70 -45.24 -12.58
CA ALA A 130 16.02 -46.52 -12.34
C ALA A 130 16.88 -47.65 -12.91
N SER A 131 17.24 -48.67 -12.10
CA SER A 131 17.36 -50.09 -12.49
C SER A 131 17.98 -50.90 -11.35
N GLY A 132 17.46 -52.10 -11.14
CA GLY A 132 17.82 -52.97 -10.02
C GLY A 132 19.04 -53.86 -10.27
N LEU A 133 19.13 -54.85 -9.37
CA LEU A 133 19.77 -56.17 -9.47
C LEU A 133 20.94 -56.43 -8.50
N ASN A 134 20.65 -57.41 -7.64
CA ASN A 134 21.45 -58.54 -7.19
C ASN A 134 22.61 -58.34 -6.22
N GLY A 135 22.60 -59.23 -5.21
CA GLY A 135 23.59 -59.32 -4.17
C GLY A 135 24.91 -59.95 -4.60
N ALA A 136 25.89 -59.84 -3.72
CA ALA A 136 26.93 -60.83 -3.54
C ALA A 136 27.53 -60.65 -2.14
N SER A 137 27.67 -61.79 -1.49
CA SER A 137 28.28 -62.06 -0.19
C SER A 137 29.78 -61.76 -0.13
N ASN A 138 30.26 -61.72 1.12
CA ASN A 138 31.54 -62.23 1.61
C ASN A 138 32.71 -61.24 1.74
N SER A 139 32.95 -60.79 2.97
CA SER A 139 34.12 -61.19 3.80
C SER A 139 33.99 -60.60 5.19
#